data_AF-A0A1F9FFW5-F1
#
_entry.id   AF-A0A1F9FFW5-F1
#
_cell.length_a   1.000
_cell.length_b   1.000
_cell.length_c   1.000
_cell.angle_alpha   90.00
_cell.angle_beta   90.00
_cell.angle_gamma   90.00
#
_symmetry.space_group_name_H-M   'P 1'
#
loop_
_entity.id
_entity.type
_entity.pdbx_description
1 polymer ?
#
loop_
_entity_poly.entity_id
_entity_poly.type
_entity_poly.pdbx_seq_one_letter_code
_entity_poly.pdbx_strand_id
1 'polypeptide(L)'
;MKGLVEVLARSLVDNPAPVEVAEQRTEGDAVYRLKVGKDDLGKVIGKKGRTAKAFRTLLSAAGAKQNLRVSLEIVEPEGSRRGGPPGGDTAEAAGDNT
;
A
#
# COMPACT_ATOMS: atom_id res chain seq x y z
N MET A 1 -15.15 0.40 12.75
CA MET A 1 -13.95 -0.43 12.50
C MET A 1 -12.75 0.36 11.97
N LYS A 2 -12.97 1.47 11.25
CA LYS A 2 -11.89 2.39 10.83
C LYS A 2 -10.84 2.67 11.92
N GLY A 3 -11.29 3.00 13.14
CA GLY A 3 -10.38 3.27 14.26
C GLY A 3 -9.46 2.10 14.65
N LEU A 4 -9.91 0.85 14.48
CA LEU A 4 -9.06 -0.32 14.72
C LEU A 4 -7.94 -0.40 13.68
N VAL A 5 -8.28 -0.23 12.39
CA VAL A 5 -7.30 -0.23 11.29
C VAL A 5 -6.27 0.88 11.51
N GLU A 6 -6.74 2.06 11.89
CA GLU A 6 -5.90 3.23 12.11
C GLU A 6 -4.94 3.05 13.30
N VAL A 7 -5.43 2.59 14.46
CA VAL A 7 -4.59 2.33 15.65
C VAL A 7 -3.53 1.27 15.34
N LEU A 8 -3.95 0.16 14.72
CA LEU A 8 -3.03 -0.92 14.38
C LEU A 8 -1.99 -0.46 13.34
N ALA A 9 -2.38 0.34 12.34
CA ALA A 9 -1.46 0.84 11.33
C ALA A 9 -0.45 1.82 11.94
N ARG A 10 -0.92 2.79 12.73
CA ARG A 10 -0.06 3.75 13.46
C ARG A 10 0.92 3.07 14.41
N SER A 11 0.59 1.88 14.92
CA SER A 11 1.47 1.12 15.82
C SER A 11 2.58 0.35 15.09
N LEU A 12 2.47 0.17 13.77
CA LEU A 12 3.44 -0.59 12.95
C LEU A 12 4.44 0.30 12.20
N VAL A 13 4.14 1.60 12.12
CA VAL A 13 4.92 2.57 11.35
C VAL A 13 5.72 3.45 12.29
N ASP A 14 6.86 3.96 11.82
CA ASP A 14 7.64 4.91 12.65
C ASP A 14 7.05 6.31 12.52
N ASN A 15 6.49 6.63 11.35
CA ASN A 15 5.85 7.90 11.09
C ASN A 15 4.33 7.71 10.92
N PRO A 16 3.51 8.08 11.92
CA PRO A 16 2.06 8.00 11.81
C PRO A 16 1.43 9.15 11.00
N ALA A 17 2.20 10.17 10.60
CA ALA A 17 1.68 11.33 9.88
C ALA A 17 1.10 11.00 8.48
N PRO A 18 1.74 10.18 7.62
CA PRO A 18 1.19 9.81 6.31
C PRO A 18 0.21 8.62 6.35
N VAL A 19 -0.33 8.26 7.52
CA VAL A 19 -1.29 7.15 7.64
C VAL A 19 -2.70 7.65 7.36
N GLU A 20 -3.28 7.20 6.26
CA GLU A 20 -4.67 7.49 5.90
C GLU A 20 -5.46 6.20 5.74
N VAL A 21 -6.65 6.17 6.34
CA VAL A 21 -7.59 5.05 6.22
C VAL A 21 -8.86 5.52 5.53
N ALA A 22 -9.12 4.98 4.35
CA ALA A 22 -10.39 5.13 3.65
C ALA A 22 -11.24 3.88 3.86
N GLU A 23 -12.53 4.09 4.12
CA GLU A 23 -13.52 3.04 4.33
C GLU A 23 -14.55 3.10 3.21
N GLN A 24 -14.80 1.96 2.58
CA GLN A 24 -15.92 1.79 1.66
C GLN A 24 -16.79 0.65 2.17
N ARG A 25 -18.05 0.95 2.46
CA ARG A 25 -19.04 -0.04 2.84
C ARG A 25 -20.03 -0.24 1.71
N THR A 26 -20.30 -1.50 1.43
CA THR A 26 -21.34 -1.98 0.52
C THR A 26 -22.23 -2.94 1.32
N GLU A 27 -23.33 -3.40 0.72
CA GLU A 27 -24.26 -4.31 1.38
C GLU A 27 -23.57 -5.65 1.76
N GLY A 28 -23.25 -5.81 3.04
CA GLY A 28 -22.57 -7.00 3.58
C GLY A 28 -21.04 -7.00 3.47
N ASP A 29 -20.44 -6.02 2.78
CA ASP A 29 -18.99 -5.93 2.54
C ASP A 29 -18.42 -4.59 3.04
N ALA A 30 -17.21 -4.63 3.60
CA ALA A 30 -16.46 -3.45 4.01
C ALA A 30 -14.99 -3.55 3.57
N VAL A 31 -14.57 -2.61 2.73
CA VAL A 31 -13.20 -2.49 2.23
C VAL A 31 -12.51 -1.33 2.94
N TYR A 32 -11.38 -1.62 3.59
CA TYR A 32 -10.52 -0.61 4.20
C TYR A 32 -9.27 -0.45 3.36
N ARG A 33 -9.09 0.74 2.80
CA ARG A 33 -7.87 1.14 2.10
C ARG A 33 -6.95 1.87 3.06
N LEU A 34 -5.79 1.29 3.32
CA LEU A 34 -4.72 1.86 4.13
C LEU A 34 -3.64 2.43 3.21
N LYS A 35 -3.47 3.74 3.25
CA LYS A 35 -2.31 4.43 2.67
C LYS A 35 -1.31 4.73 3.78
N VAL A 36 -0.05 4.50 3.51
CA VAL A 36 1.07 4.80 4.40
C VAL A 36 2.22 5.41 3.62
N GLY A 37 3.18 5.99 4.32
CA GLY A 37 4.44 6.44 3.72
C GLY A 37 5.20 5.29 3.06
N LYS A 38 5.98 5.60 2.03
CA LYS A 38 6.79 4.61 1.29
C LYS A 38 7.75 3.84 2.19
N ASP A 39 8.34 4.53 3.17
CA ASP A 39 9.31 3.94 4.10
C ASP A 39 8.66 2.98 5.11
N ASP A 40 7.35 3.12 5.32
CA ASP A 40 6.58 2.33 6.27
C ASP A 40 5.82 1.17 5.62
N LEU A 41 5.64 1.19 4.30
CA LEU A 41 4.99 0.12 3.52
C LEU A 41 5.62 -1.26 3.82
N GLY A 42 6.95 -1.32 3.83
CA GLY A 42 7.69 -2.55 4.12
C GLY A 42 7.41 -3.13 5.51
N LYS A 43 7.14 -2.27 6.49
CA LYS A 43 6.82 -2.67 7.88
C LYS A 43 5.40 -3.19 8.00
N VAL A 44 4.45 -2.50 7.36
CA VAL A 44 3.04 -2.88 7.34
C VAL A 44 2.82 -4.22 6.62
N ILE A 45 3.48 -4.42 5.48
CA ILE A 45 3.46 -5.72 4.79
C ILE A 45 4.20 -6.77 5.63
N GLY A 46 5.37 -6.40 6.14
CA GLY A 46 6.25 -7.28 6.91
C GLY A 46 6.92 -8.35 6.04
N LYS A 47 7.92 -9.04 6.60
CA LYS A 47 8.66 -10.09 5.88
C LYS A 47 7.69 -11.19 5.39
N LYS A 48 7.71 -11.47 4.08
CA LYS A 48 6.81 -12.43 3.40
C LYS A 48 5.31 -12.14 3.59
N GLY A 49 4.93 -10.88 3.86
CA GLY A 49 3.52 -10.50 4.05
C GLY A 49 2.92 -10.99 5.37
N ARG A 50 3.74 -11.41 6.35
CA ARG A 50 3.26 -11.99 7.61
C ARG A 50 2.43 -11.00 8.43
N THR A 51 2.87 -9.73 8.50
CA THR A 51 2.17 -8.67 9.22
C THR A 51 0.83 -8.37 8.56
N ALA A 52 0.82 -8.15 7.23
CA ALA A 52 -0.41 -7.94 6.48
C ALA A 52 -1.40 -9.10 6.60
N LYS A 53 -0.91 -10.35 6.61
CA LYS A 53 -1.75 -11.54 6.81
C LYS A 53 -2.41 -11.55 8.18
N ALA A 54 -1.64 -11.30 9.25
CA ALA A 54 -2.18 -11.20 10.60
C ALA A 54 -3.22 -10.08 10.72
N PHE A 55 -2.96 -8.94 10.09
CA PHE A 55 -3.89 -7.82 10.03
C PHE A 55 -5.22 -8.20 9.38
N ARG A 56 -5.16 -8.88 8.22
CA ARG A 56 -6.35 -9.40 7.53
C ARG A 56 -7.13 -10.36 8.41
N THR A 57 -6.46 -11.29 9.08
CA THR A 57 -7.11 -12.24 10.00
C THR A 57 -7.84 -11.52 11.13
N LEU A 58 -7.22 -10.51 11.75
CA LEU A 58 -7.86 -9.72 12.81
C LEU A 58 -9.10 -8.98 12.30
N LEU A 59 -9.01 -8.37 11.12
CA LEU A 59 -10.13 -7.65 10.51
C LEU A 59 -11.26 -8.59 10.10
N SER A 60 -10.95 -9.75 9.54
CA SER A 60 -11.95 -10.78 9.22
C SER A 60 -12.64 -11.29 10.48
N ALA A 61 -11.89 -11.54 11.57
CA ALA A 61 -12.47 -11.99 12.84
C ALA A 61 -13.39 -10.92 13.46
N ALA A 62 -12.98 -9.65 13.40
CA ALA A 62 -13.81 -8.53 13.85
C ALA A 62 -15.05 -8.36 12.96
N GLY A 63 -14.91 -8.55 11.65
CA GLY A 63 -15.99 -8.46 10.64
C GLY A 63 -17.04 -9.54 10.79
N ALA A 64 -16.60 -10.77 11.05
CA ALA A 64 -17.47 -11.93 11.27
C ALA A 64 -18.47 -11.69 12.40
N LYS A 65 -18.08 -10.99 13.47
CA LYS A 65 -19.00 -10.62 14.57
C LYS A 65 -20.14 -9.69 14.15
N GLN A 66 -19.95 -8.94 13.06
CA GLN A 66 -20.94 -8.01 12.50
C GLN A 66 -21.62 -8.59 11.25
N ASN A 67 -21.36 -9.86 10.92
CA ASN A 67 -21.80 -10.49 9.67
C ASN A 67 -21.36 -9.70 8.41
N LEU A 68 -20.21 -9.04 8.50
CA LEU A 68 -19.60 -8.25 7.44
C LEU A 68 -18.36 -8.96 6.91
N ARG A 69 -18.25 -9.03 5.58
CA ARG A 69 -17.02 -9.43 4.90
C ARG A 69 -16.09 -8.25 4.87
N VAL A 70 -14.94 -8.38 5.53
CA VAL A 70 -13.98 -7.29 5.68
C VAL A 70 -12.70 -7.60 4.90
N SER A 71 -12.28 -6.65 4.06
CA SER A 71 -11.05 -6.71 3.26
C SER A 71 -10.15 -5.51 3.54
N LEU A 72 -8.84 -5.75 3.58
CA LEU A 72 -7.82 -4.72 3.73
C LEU A 72 -6.97 -4.62 2.46
N GLU A 73 -6.95 -3.44 1.88
CA GLU A 73 -6.10 -3.06 0.76
C GLU A 73 -5.03 -2.08 1.26
N ILE A 74 -3.77 -2.41 1.04
CA ILE A 74 -2.65 -1.52 1.34
C ILE A 74 -2.29 -0.84 0.03
N VAL A 75 -2.42 0.48 -0.03
CA VAL A 75 -2.21 1.28 -1.24
C VAL A 75 -0.83 1.92 -1.18
N GLU A 76 -0.04 1.71 -2.24
CA GLU A 76 1.27 2.35 -2.36
C GLU A 76 1.10 3.83 -2.73
N PRO A 77 1.79 4.76 -2.05
CA PRO A 77 1.80 6.16 -2.46
C PRO A 77 2.51 6.29 -3.81
N GLU A 78 1.85 6.91 -4.79
CA GLU A 78 2.45 7.16 -6.11
C GLU A 78 3.71 8.01 -5.95
N GLY A 79 4.85 7.51 -6.45
CA GLY A 79 6.14 8.17 -6.23
C GLY A 79 7.39 7.30 -6.40
N SER A 80 7.27 6.00 -6.70
CA SER A 80 8.40 5.16 -7.07
C SER A 80 8.81 5.32 -8.54
N ARG A 81 8.91 6.56 -9.03
CA ARG A 81 9.77 6.85 -10.19
C ARG A 81 11.24 6.82 -9.76
N ARG A 82 11.77 5.62 -9.59
CA ARG A 82 13.09 5.28 -10.17
C ARG A 82 12.72 4.67 -11.53
N GLY A 83 12.99 5.31 -12.66
CA GLY A 83 14.26 5.91 -13.01
C GLY A 83 14.98 4.93 -13.94
N GLY A 84 14.57 4.91 -15.20
CA GLY A 84 15.43 4.52 -16.31
C GLY A 84 15.66 5.79 -17.13
N PRO A 85 16.91 6.16 -17.48
CA PRO A 85 17.13 7.28 -18.39
C PRO A 85 16.48 6.96 -19.74
N PRO A 86 15.91 7.94 -20.47
CA PRO A 86 15.75 7.78 -21.90
C PRO A 86 17.16 7.77 -22.53
N GLY A 87 17.71 6.58 -22.73
CA GLY A 87 18.91 6.36 -23.54
C GLY A 87 18.49 5.79 -24.90
N GLY A 88 18.83 6.38 -26.04
CA GLY A 88 19.61 7.60 -26.26
C GLY A 88 19.41 8.13 -27.67
N ASP A 89 19.66 9.43 -27.81
CA ASP A 89 20.17 10.02 -29.04
C ASP A 89 21.48 9.30 -29.39
N THR A 90 21.46 8.45 -30.41
CA THR A 90 22.63 8.30 -31.28
C THR A 90 22.48 9.33 -32.38
N ALA A 91 22.90 10.55 -32.08
CA ALA A 91 23.44 11.42 -33.10
C ALA A 91 24.90 10.99 -33.35
N GLU A 92 25.23 10.91 -34.63
CA GLU A 92 26.56 11.22 -35.18
C GLU A 92 27.60 10.09 -35.38
N ALA A 93 27.69 9.64 -36.62
CA ALA A 93 28.92 9.51 -37.42
C ALA A 93 28.46 9.65 -38.88
N ALA A 94 28.59 10.79 -39.57
CA ALA A 94 29.82 11.36 -40.14
C ALA A 94 30.70 10.31 -40.85
N GLY A 95 30.79 10.44 -42.18
CA GLY A 95 31.66 9.70 -43.11
C GLY A 95 30.92 8.53 -43.78
N ASP A 96 30.79 8.44 -45.10
CA ASP A 96 31.77 8.75 -46.12
C ASP A 96 31.12 9.19 -47.45
N ASN A 97 31.87 10.00 -48.19
CA ASN A 97 31.53 10.62 -49.46
C ASN A 97 32.38 9.93 -50.53
N THR A 98 31.77 9.14 -51.43
CA THR A 98 32.14 8.89 -52.85
C THR A 98 31.32 7.71 -53.38
#